data_AF-A0A076GA35-F1
#
_entry.id   AF-A0A076GA35-F1
#
_cell.length_a   1.000
_cell.length_b   1.000
_cell.length_c   1.000
_cell.angle_alpha   90.00
_cell.angle_beta   90.00
_cell.angle_gamma   90.00
#
_symmetry.space_group_name_H-M   'P 1'
#
loop_
_entity.id
_entity.type
_entity.pdbx_description
1 polymer ?
#
loop_
_entity_poly.entity_id
_entity_poly.type
_entity_poly.pdbx_seq_one_letter_code
_entity_poly.pdbx_strand_id
1 'polypeptide(L)'
;VSSAGGVAIKAGSLIAVLILRQTNNYNCDDFQFVWNVYANADVVVPAGGCVVSARDVTVTLPDYPGSVPIPLTVYCAPSHALGFYLSGTTAAAARSIFTNTASFSPAQGVG
;
A
#
# COMPACT_ATOMS: atom_id res chain seq x y z
N VAL A 1 9.71 5.54 -9.47
CA VAL A 1 8.64 4.58 -9.14
C VAL A 1 9.24 3.45 -8.31
N SER A 2 8.69 3.14 -7.13
CA SER A 2 9.16 2.01 -6.31
C SER A 2 8.65 0.69 -6.90
N SER A 3 9.49 -0.35 -6.91
CA SER A 3 9.17 -1.69 -7.43
C SER A 3 8.01 -2.35 -6.68
N ALA A 4 7.79 -1.98 -5.42
CA ALA A 4 6.66 -2.43 -4.60
C ALA A 4 5.70 -1.28 -4.22
N GLY A 5 5.66 -0.18 -4.99
CA GLY A 5 4.76 0.94 -4.72
C GLY A 5 3.27 0.57 -4.83
N GLY A 6 2.40 1.40 -4.25
CA GLY A 6 0.96 1.25 -4.37
C GLY A 6 0.26 2.60 -4.37
N VAL A 7 -0.88 2.69 -5.07
CA VAL A 7 -1.75 3.86 -5.08
C VAL A 7 -2.99 3.54 -4.25
N ALA A 8 -3.23 4.33 -3.20
CA ALA A 8 -4.43 4.21 -2.40
C ALA A 8 -5.63 4.77 -3.18
N ILE A 9 -6.68 3.97 -3.31
CA ILE A 9 -7.97 4.36 -3.89
C ILE A 9 -9.01 4.21 -2.79
N LYS A 10 -9.66 5.32 -2.43
CA LYS A 10 -10.72 5.33 -1.43
C LYS A 10 -12.06 4.95 -2.04
N ALA A 11 -12.94 4.34 -1.23
CA ALA A 11 -14.32 4.12 -1.60
C ALA A 11 -14.97 5.42 -2.10
N GLY A 12 -15.74 5.33 -3.19
CA GLY A 12 -16.35 6.47 -3.88
C GLY A 12 -15.44 7.22 -4.86
N SER A 13 -14.15 6.85 -4.98
CA SER A 13 -13.26 7.47 -5.98
C SER A 13 -13.58 6.97 -7.39
N LEU A 14 -13.55 7.86 -8.38
CA LEU A 14 -13.63 7.50 -9.81
C LEU A 14 -12.33 6.77 -10.21
N ILE A 15 -12.45 5.56 -10.75
CA ILE A 15 -11.30 4.73 -11.15
C ILE A 15 -11.16 4.59 -12.67
N ALA A 16 -12.25 4.68 -13.41
CA ALA A 16 -12.22 4.61 -14.87
C ALA A 16 -13.46 5.25 -15.48
N VAL A 17 -13.32 5.68 -16.74
CA VAL A 17 -14.42 6.13 -17.61
C VAL A 17 -14.41 5.22 -18.83
N LEU A 18 -15.43 4.38 -18.97
CA LEU A 18 -15.58 3.44 -20.08
C LEU A 18 -16.61 3.99 -21.06
N ILE A 19 -16.25 4.04 -22.35
CA ILE A 19 -17.16 4.46 -23.42
C ILE A 19 -17.60 3.19 -24.14
N LEU A 20 -18.88 2.86 -24.05
CA LEU A 20 -19.48 1.67 -24.62
C LEU A 20 -20.28 2.04 -25.87
N ARG A 21 -20.26 1.17 -26.88
CA ARG A 21 -21.08 1.25 -28.08
C ARG A 21 -21.87 -0.04 -28.22
N GLN A 22 -23.18 0.06 -28.31
CA GLN A 22 -24.10 -1.07 -28.43
C GLN A 22 -24.76 -1.04 -29.80
N THR A 23 -24.67 -2.17 -30.51
CA THR A 23 -25.32 -2.41 -31.80
C THR A 23 -26.10 -3.74 -31.74
N ASN A 24 -26.86 -4.05 -32.79
CA ASN A 24 -27.49 -5.37 -32.96
C ASN A 24 -27.40 -5.86 -34.41
N ASN A 25 -27.87 -7.08 -34.66
CA ASN A 25 -27.81 -7.75 -35.97
C ASN A 25 -29.17 -7.76 -36.71
N TYR A 26 -30.15 -6.99 -36.25
CA TYR A 26 -31.50 -6.93 -36.80
C TYR A 26 -31.77 -5.62 -37.55
N ASN A 27 -31.29 -4.49 -37.03
CA ASN A 27 -31.54 -3.15 -37.58
C ASN A 27 -30.28 -2.26 -37.53
N CYS A 28 -30.46 -0.95 -37.75
CA CYS A 28 -29.38 0.05 -37.77
C CYS A 28 -29.14 0.72 -36.40
N ASP A 29 -29.62 0.14 -35.29
CA ASP A 29 -29.43 0.73 -33.97
C ASP A 29 -27.95 0.73 -33.58
N ASP A 30 -27.50 1.89 -33.15
CA ASP A 30 -26.12 2.15 -32.78
C ASP A 30 -26.08 3.26 -31.73
N PHE A 31 -25.88 2.87 -30.48
CA PHE A 31 -25.94 3.77 -29.33
C PHE A 31 -24.63 3.78 -28.58
N GLN A 32 -24.21 4.98 -28.15
CA GLN A 32 -23.03 5.16 -27.32
C GLN A 32 -23.43 5.67 -25.93
N PHE A 33 -22.83 5.11 -24.89
CA PHE A 33 -23.02 5.55 -23.51
C PHE A 33 -21.74 5.43 -22.69
N VAL A 34 -21.68 6.18 -21.59
CA VAL A 34 -20.50 6.27 -20.72
C VAL A 34 -20.80 5.58 -19.39
N TRP A 35 -19.90 4.71 -18.96
CA TRP A 35 -19.87 4.14 -17.61
C TRP A 35 -18.75 4.75 -16.80
N ASN A 36 -19.12 5.50 -15.78
CA ASN A 36 -18.19 5.96 -14.75
C ASN A 36 -18.06 4.87 -13.69
N VAL A 37 -16.88 4.28 -13.57
CA VAL A 37 -16.61 3.21 -12.62
C VAL A 37 -16.02 3.81 -11.36
N TYR A 38 -16.68 3.57 -10.22
CA TYR A 38 -16.25 4.05 -8.91
C TYR A 38 -15.81 2.88 -8.02
N ALA A 39 -14.80 3.09 -7.19
CA ALA A 39 -14.37 2.11 -6.21
C ALA A 39 -15.43 1.94 -5.12
N ASN A 40 -15.84 0.69 -4.85
CA ASN A 40 -16.81 0.41 -3.79
C ASN A 40 -16.16 0.32 -2.39
N ALA A 41 -14.87 0.04 -2.34
CA ALA A 41 -14.12 -0.15 -1.10
C ALA A 41 -12.74 0.51 -1.18
N ASP A 42 -12.15 0.74 -0.01
CA ASP A 42 -10.76 1.18 0.12
C ASP A 42 -9.82 0.07 -0.34
N VAL A 43 -9.00 0.35 -1.34
CA VAL A 43 -8.00 -0.58 -1.89
C VAL A 43 -6.68 0.11 -2.16
N VAL A 44 -5.60 -0.67 -2.22
CA VAL A 44 -4.30 -0.20 -2.69
C VAL A 44 -3.95 -0.96 -3.96
N VAL A 45 -3.93 -0.28 -5.09
CA VAL A 45 -3.55 -0.89 -6.37
C VAL A 45 -2.02 -0.95 -6.45
N PRO A 46 -1.40 -2.13 -6.63
CA PRO A 46 0.02 -2.25 -6.84
C PRO A 46 0.44 -1.49 -8.10
N ALA A 47 1.40 -0.57 -7.98
CA ALA A 47 1.89 0.24 -9.09
C ALA A 47 3.26 -0.24 -9.61
N GLY A 48 3.74 -1.37 -9.12
CA GLY A 48 5.01 -2.00 -9.51
C GLY A 48 4.87 -3.52 -9.65
N GLY A 49 5.94 -4.17 -10.10
CA GLY A 49 5.96 -5.62 -10.34
C GLY A 49 5.97 -6.49 -9.07
N CYS A 50 5.98 -5.85 -7.89
CA CYS A 50 6.00 -6.52 -6.59
C CYS A 50 4.84 -6.08 -5.70
N VAL A 51 4.34 -7.02 -4.91
CA VAL A 51 3.33 -6.83 -3.88
C VAL A 51 3.90 -7.19 -2.52
N VAL A 52 3.52 -6.43 -1.49
CA VAL A 52 3.86 -6.72 -0.09
C VAL A 52 2.68 -7.40 0.58
N SER A 53 2.94 -8.24 1.60
CA SER A 53 1.88 -8.93 2.35
C SER A 53 0.94 -7.98 3.10
N ALA A 54 1.47 -6.83 3.55
CA ALA A 54 0.70 -5.78 4.21
C ALA A 54 1.33 -4.41 3.94
N ARG A 55 0.49 -3.37 3.81
CA ARG A 55 0.93 -1.96 3.67
C ARG A 55 1.12 -1.28 5.03
N ASP A 56 0.29 -1.68 5.99
CA ASP A 56 0.36 -1.24 7.39
C ASP A 56 0.58 -2.49 8.26
N VAL A 57 1.65 -2.48 9.05
CA VAL A 57 2.03 -3.59 9.94
C VAL A 57 2.11 -3.07 11.37
N THR A 58 1.35 -3.69 12.27
CA THR A 58 1.38 -3.40 13.71
C THR A 58 2.03 -4.58 14.42
N VAL A 59 3.04 -4.30 15.25
CA VAL A 59 3.72 -5.28 16.09
C VAL A 59 3.73 -4.82 17.54
N THR A 60 3.60 -5.76 18.47
CA THR A 60 3.70 -5.50 19.91
C THR A 60 4.97 -6.15 20.43
N LEU A 61 5.89 -5.35 20.95
CA LEU A 61 7.10 -5.84 21.60
C LEU A 61 6.76 -6.44 22.98
N PRO A 62 7.44 -7.52 23.41
CA PRO A 62 7.45 -7.92 24.81
C PRO A 62 8.12 -6.84 25.68
N ASP A 63 7.98 -6.97 27.01
CA ASP A 63 8.66 -6.08 27.94
C ASP A 63 10.18 -6.05 27.70
N TYR A 64 10.79 -4.88 27.86
CA TYR A 64 12.20 -4.65 27.59
C TYR A 64 13.08 -5.60 28.43
N PRO A 65 14.13 -6.25 27.85
CA PRO A 65 14.68 -6.07 26.50
C PRO A 65 14.21 -7.10 25.46
N GLY A 66 12.93 -7.49 25.48
CA GLY A 66 12.36 -8.46 24.54
C GLY A 66 12.45 -8.03 23.06
N SER A 67 12.41 -9.00 22.16
CA SER A 67 12.43 -8.80 20.70
C SER A 67 11.34 -9.62 20.01
N VAL A 68 10.84 -9.15 18.87
CA VAL A 68 9.81 -9.82 18.08
C VAL A 68 10.09 -9.73 16.58
N PRO A 69 9.88 -10.81 15.80
CA PRO A 69 9.95 -10.74 14.33
C PRO A 69 8.82 -9.88 13.75
N ILE A 70 9.12 -9.14 12.67
CA ILE A 70 8.11 -8.37 11.93
C ILE A 70 7.53 -9.26 10.80
N PRO A 71 6.21 -9.53 10.78
CA PRO A 71 5.59 -10.41 9.78
C PRO A 71 5.32 -9.66 8.46
N LEU A 72 6.38 -9.38 7.69
CA LEU A 72 6.29 -8.68 6.41
C LEU A 72 7.05 -9.45 5.33
N THR A 73 6.37 -9.75 4.22
CA THR A 73 6.97 -10.41 3.05
C THR A 73 6.70 -9.62 1.77
N VAL A 74 7.50 -9.88 0.74
CA VAL A 74 7.37 -9.29 -0.59
C VAL A 74 7.41 -10.39 -1.64
N TYR A 75 6.57 -10.26 -2.65
CA TYR A 75 6.49 -11.15 -3.79
C TYR A 75 6.54 -10.34 -5.09
N CYS A 76 7.23 -10.83 -6.10
CA CYS A 76 7.30 -10.20 -7.43
C CYS A 76 7.00 -11.21 -8.53
N ALA A 77 6.35 -10.75 -9.59
CA ALA A 77 6.18 -11.52 -10.82
C ALA A 77 6.60 -10.67 -12.04
N PRO A 78 7.68 -11.01 -12.76
CA PRO A 78 8.63 -12.12 -12.52
C PRO A 78 9.58 -11.87 -11.32
N SER A 79 10.45 -12.84 -11.00
CA SER A 79 11.44 -12.69 -9.93
C SER A 79 12.45 -11.57 -10.25
N HIS A 80 12.64 -10.65 -9.30
CA HIS A 80 13.56 -9.52 -9.42
C HIS A 80 14.47 -9.40 -8.19
N ALA A 81 15.70 -8.91 -8.39
CA ALA A 81 16.55 -8.49 -7.28
C ALA A 81 15.95 -7.24 -6.61
N LEU A 82 15.74 -7.30 -5.30
CA LEU A 82 15.13 -6.22 -4.53
C LEU A 82 16.08 -5.75 -3.43
N GLY A 83 16.13 -4.44 -3.25
CA GLY A 83 16.65 -3.80 -2.05
C GLY A 83 15.54 -3.01 -1.36
N PHE A 84 15.67 -2.80 -0.06
CA PHE A 84 14.79 -1.93 0.70
C PHE A 84 15.61 -1.05 1.65
N TYR A 85 15.00 0.03 2.10
CA TYR A 85 15.54 0.89 3.14
C TYR A 85 14.43 1.26 4.11
N LEU A 86 14.81 1.62 5.32
CA LEU A 86 13.87 2.09 6.34
C LEU A 86 13.91 3.62 6.40
N SER A 87 12.78 4.23 6.71
CA SER A 87 12.65 5.69 6.84
C SER A 87 11.81 6.04 8.06
N GLY A 88 12.22 7.08 8.78
CA GLY A 88 11.55 7.57 9.98
C GLY A 88 12.47 8.48 10.79
N THR A 89 11.94 9.07 11.85
CA THR A 89 12.71 9.93 12.76
C THR A 89 13.61 9.09 13.66
N THR A 90 14.91 9.40 13.72
CA THR A 90 15.90 8.65 14.51
C THR A 90 16.42 9.46 15.69
N ALA A 91 16.69 8.78 16.81
CA ALA A 91 17.10 9.42 18.06
C ALA A 91 18.64 9.53 18.21
N ALA A 92 19.42 8.88 17.35
CA ALA A 92 20.88 8.76 17.48
C ALA A 92 21.64 9.24 16.23
N ALA A 93 22.89 9.70 16.42
CA ALA A 93 23.77 10.14 15.34
C ALA A 93 24.03 9.06 14.28
N ALA A 94 24.03 7.78 14.68
CA ALA A 94 24.21 6.63 13.81
C ALA A 94 22.97 6.26 12.97
N ARG A 95 21.82 6.92 13.19
CA ARG A 95 20.56 6.72 12.43
C ARG A 95 20.06 5.27 12.39
N SER A 96 20.37 4.49 13.42
CA SER A 96 20.00 3.07 13.54
C SER A 96 18.89 2.80 14.56
N ILE A 97 18.47 3.82 15.33
CA ILE A 97 17.43 3.73 16.37
C ILE A 97 16.33 4.73 16.04
N PHE A 98 15.10 4.25 15.86
CA PHE A 98 13.93 5.11 15.67
C PHE A 98 13.53 5.78 16.99
N THR A 99 12.86 6.92 16.91
CA THR A 99 12.48 7.68 18.11
C THR A 99 11.21 7.11 18.71
N ASN A 100 11.15 6.93 20.03
CA ASN A 100 9.92 6.60 20.73
C ASN A 100 8.92 7.79 20.63
N THR A 101 7.79 7.57 19.96
CA THR A 101 6.71 8.57 19.80
C THR A 101 5.47 8.27 20.64
N ALA A 102 5.59 7.42 21.66
CA ALA A 102 4.47 7.12 22.55
C ALA A 102 3.99 8.39 23.26
N SER A 103 2.67 8.61 23.25
CA SER A 103 2.04 9.81 23.80
C SER A 103 1.77 9.73 25.30
N PHE A 104 1.62 8.53 25.85
CA PHE A 104 1.26 8.31 27.25
C PHE A 104 2.40 7.60 27.99
N SER A 105 2.91 8.24 29.05
CA SER A 105 3.98 7.71 29.92
C SER A 105 5.16 7.08 29.15
N PRO A 106 5.81 7.78 28.21
CA PRO A 106 6.85 7.19 27.37
C PRO A 106 8.11 6.87 28.17
N ALA A 107 8.61 5.64 28.00
CA ALA A 107 9.93 5.25 28.47
C ALA A 107 11.02 6.13 27.85
N GLN A 108 11.99 6.56 28.67
CA GLN A 108 13.09 7.44 28.27
C GLN A 108 14.36 6.62 27.99
N GLY A 109 15.23 7.12 27.10
CA GLY A 109 16.51 6.48 26.79
C GLY A 109 16.43 5.23 25.89
N VAL A 110 15.24 4.92 25.36
CA VAL A 110 14.97 3.78 24.46
C VAL A 110 14.17 4.25 23.23
N GLY A 111 14.23 3.48 22.15
CA GLY A 111 13.54 3.75 20.87
C GLY A 111 13.44 2.51 20.00
#